data_AF-A0A8D2CLQ9-F1
#
_entry.id   AF-A0A8D2CLQ9-F1
#
_cell.length_a   1.000
_cell.length_b   1.000
_cell.length_c   1.000
_cell.angle_alpha   90.00
_cell.angle_beta   90.00
_cell.angle_gamma   90.00
#
_symmetry.space_group_name_H-M   'P 1'
#
loop_
_entity.id
_entity.type
_entity.pdbx_description
1 polymer ?
#
loop_
_entity_poly.entity_id
_entity_poly.type
_entity_poly.pdbx_seq_one_letter_code
_entity_poly.pdbx_strand_id
1 'polypeptide(L)'
;MDLIDILWRQDIDLGVSREVFDFSQRQKEYELEKQKKLEKERQEQLQKEQEKAFFAQLQLDEETGEFLPIQPAQHTQSETSGSANYSQVEYSVWGKVYDALYFDDCMQLLAEETFPFVDDNEYIEHILYKSFQCVFI
;
A
#
# COMPACT_ATOMS: atom_id res chain seq x y z
N MET A 1 -24.44 42.13 -15.50
CA MET A 1 -23.19 42.27 -14.72
C MET A 1 -23.52 41.80 -13.33
N ASP A 2 -22.94 40.68 -12.92
CA ASP A 2 -23.11 40.18 -11.55
C ASP A 2 -22.10 40.84 -10.59
N LEU A 3 -22.27 40.64 -9.28
CA LEU A 3 -21.37 41.24 -8.27
C LEU A 3 -19.94 40.67 -8.37
N ILE A 4 -19.80 39.40 -8.75
CA ILE A 4 -18.51 38.72 -8.90
C ILE A 4 -17.71 39.36 -10.04
N ASP A 5 -18.37 39.67 -11.16
CA ASP A 5 -17.79 40.33 -12.33
C ASP A 5 -17.35 41.76 -12.01
N ILE A 6 -18.08 42.48 -11.15
CA ILE A 6 -17.72 43.84 -10.74
C ILE A 6 -16.45 43.80 -9.87
N LEU A 7 -16.41 42.89 -8.89
CA LEU A 7 -15.26 42.74 -7.98
C LEU A 7 -14.02 42.24 -8.74
N TRP A 8 -14.17 41.21 -9.56
CA TRP A 8 -13.07 40.67 -10.35
C TRP A 8 -12.47 41.68 -11.33
N ARG A 9 -13.30 42.51 -11.97
CA ARG A 9 -12.82 43.56 -12.89
C ARG A 9 -12.02 44.68 -12.20
N GLN A 10 -12.08 44.80 -10.88
CA GLN A 10 -11.25 45.75 -10.13
C GLN A 10 -9.80 45.26 -10.00
N ASP A 11 -9.61 43.95 -9.86
CA ASP A 11 -8.32 43.33 -9.58
C ASP A 11 -7.79 42.52 -10.78
N ILE A 12 -8.39 42.69 -11.96
CA ILE A 12 -8.03 41.94 -13.17
C ILE A 12 -6.60 42.24 -13.64
N ASP A 13 -6.14 43.47 -13.40
CA ASP A 13 -4.77 43.93 -13.66
C ASP A 13 -3.74 43.32 -12.71
N LEU A 14 -4.18 42.87 -11.53
CA LEU A 14 -3.37 42.11 -10.57
C LEU A 14 -3.25 40.62 -10.93
N GLY A 15 -3.95 40.16 -11.99
CA GLY A 15 -3.90 38.77 -12.45
C GLY A 15 -4.70 37.80 -11.58
N VAL A 16 -5.65 38.28 -10.77
CA VAL A 16 -6.49 37.44 -9.92
C VAL A 16 -7.56 36.74 -10.78
N SER A 17 -7.73 35.43 -10.61
CA SER A 17 -8.78 34.68 -11.31
C SER A 17 -10.17 34.95 -10.73
N ARG A 18 -11.19 34.87 -11.59
CA ARG A 18 -12.59 35.09 -11.21
C ARG A 18 -13.07 34.10 -10.14
N GLU A 19 -12.60 32.85 -10.17
CA GLU A 19 -12.98 31.83 -9.16
C GLU A 19 -12.62 32.22 -7.72
N VAL A 20 -11.67 33.13 -7.51
CA VAL A 20 -11.29 33.61 -6.16
C VAL A 20 -12.41 34.43 -5.52
N PHE A 21 -13.22 35.10 -6.34
CA PHE A 21 -14.36 35.91 -5.91
C PHE A 21 -15.66 35.09 -5.80
N ASP A 22 -15.66 33.84 -6.28
CA ASP A 22 -16.78 32.92 -6.12
C ASP A 22 -16.68 32.18 -4.78
N PHE A 23 -17.37 32.72 -3.77
CA PHE A 23 -17.42 32.12 -2.44
C PHE A 23 -18.01 30.70 -2.46
N SER A 24 -18.92 30.40 -3.39
CA SER A 24 -19.49 29.06 -3.53
C SER A 24 -18.42 28.05 -3.93
N GLN A 25 -17.46 28.46 -4.77
CA GLN A 25 -16.37 27.59 -5.21
C GLN A 25 -15.50 27.15 -4.03
N ARG A 26 -15.03 28.09 -3.21
CA ARG A 26 -14.23 27.77 -2.03
C ARG A 26 -14.97 26.86 -1.04
N GLN A 27 -16.27 27.09 -0.86
CA GLN A 27 -17.08 26.25 0.01
C GLN A 27 -17.20 24.82 -0.54
N LYS A 28 -17.47 24.66 -1.84
CA LYS A 28 -17.55 23.34 -2.48
C LYS A 28 -16.23 22.58 -2.42
N GLU A 29 -15.11 23.27 -2.64
CA GLU A 29 -13.78 22.66 -2.51
C GLU A 29 -13.51 22.16 -1.09
N TYR A 30 -13.87 22.96 -0.08
CA TYR A 30 -13.71 22.54 1.32
C TYR A 30 -14.59 21.34 1.68
N GLU A 31 -15.85 21.33 1.22
CA GLU A 31 -16.77 20.21 1.42
C GLU A 31 -16.27 18.93 0.71
N LEU A 32 -15.76 19.07 -0.52
CA LEU A 32 -15.19 17.98 -1.29
C LEU A 32 -13.93 17.40 -0.62
N GLU A 33 -13.03 18.27 -0.16
CA GLU A 33 -11.81 17.88 0.54
C GLU A 33 -12.14 17.14 1.84
N LYS A 34 -13.14 17.62 2.59
CA LYS A 34 -13.63 16.94 3.79
C LYS A 34 -14.18 15.55 3.47
N GLN A 35 -14.93 15.39 2.38
CA GLN A 35 -15.44 14.08 1.95
C GLN A 35 -14.30 13.13 1.55
N LYS A 36 -13.34 13.61 0.73
CA LYS A 36 -12.15 12.82 0.35
C LYS A 36 -11.38 12.34 1.56
N LYS A 37 -11.17 13.22 2.55
CA LYS A 37 -10.46 12.86 3.78
C LYS A 37 -11.18 11.73 4.54
N LEU A 38 -12.51 11.83 4.68
CA LEU A 38 -13.30 10.81 5.35
C LEU A 38 -13.27 9.47 4.60
N GLU A 39 -13.34 9.52 3.26
CA GLU A 39 -13.25 8.32 2.44
C GLU A 39 -11.88 7.63 2.58
N LYS A 40 -10.81 8.42 2.56
CA LYS A 40 -9.44 7.92 2.74
C LYS A 40 -9.26 7.25 4.11
N GLU A 41 -9.73 7.89 5.18
CA GLU A 41 -9.67 7.32 6.54
C GLU A 41 -10.41 5.97 6.63
N ARG A 42 -11.59 5.87 6.01
CA ARG A 42 -12.34 4.61 5.93
C ARG A 42 -11.57 3.53 5.16
N GLN A 43 -10.92 3.88 4.05
CA GLN A 43 -10.10 2.94 3.27
C GLN A 43 -8.88 2.46 4.07
N GLU A 44 -8.18 3.38 4.73
CA GLU A 44 -7.04 3.05 5.61
C GLU A 44 -7.47 2.13 6.75
N GLN A 45 -8.64 2.35 7.34
CA GLN A 45 -9.16 1.49 8.40
C GLN A 45 -9.45 0.07 7.90
N LEU A 46 -10.00 -0.07 6.69
CA LEU A 46 -10.25 -1.37 6.07
C LEU A 46 -8.94 -2.10 5.74
N GLN A 47 -7.95 -1.39 5.19
CA GLN A 47 -6.62 -1.95 4.93
C GLN A 47 -5.94 -2.42 6.21
N LYS A 48 -5.95 -1.59 7.25
CA LYS A 48 -5.40 -1.95 8.56
C LYS A 48 -6.07 -3.17 9.17
N GLU A 49 -7.39 -3.30 9.00
CA GLU A 49 -8.12 -4.48 9.47
C GLU A 49 -7.76 -5.72 8.65
N GLN A 50 -7.62 -5.60 7.33
CA GLN A 50 -7.16 -6.68 6.45
C GLN A 50 -5.76 -7.15 6.82
N GLU A 51 -4.80 -6.22 6.98
CA GLU A 51 -3.45 -6.53 7.44
C GLU A 51 -3.48 -7.20 8.80
N LYS A 52 -4.25 -6.66 9.75
CA LYS A 52 -4.39 -7.27 11.08
C LYS A 52 -4.97 -8.68 11.01
N ALA A 53 -5.96 -8.93 10.16
CA ALA A 53 -6.56 -10.25 9.96
C ALA A 53 -5.58 -11.22 9.27
N PHE A 54 -4.73 -10.71 8.39
CA PHE A 54 -3.65 -11.47 7.77
C PHE A 54 -2.59 -11.85 8.82
N PHE A 55 -2.11 -10.88 9.61
CA PHE A 55 -1.18 -11.12 10.71
C PHE A 55 -1.75 -12.03 11.80
N ALA A 56 -3.05 -12.00 12.08
CA ALA A 56 -3.68 -12.90 13.04
C ALA A 56 -3.64 -14.37 12.61
N GLN A 57 -3.45 -14.65 11.31
CA GLN A 57 -3.27 -16.00 10.77
C GLN A 57 -1.78 -16.41 10.74
N LEU A 58 -0.87 -15.55 11.21
CA LEU A 58 0.57 -15.79 11.27
C LEU A 58 1.04 -15.84 12.74
N GLN A 59 1.93 -16.76 13.05
CA GLN A 59 2.68 -16.79 14.32
C GLN A 59 4.10 -16.32 14.06
N LEU A 60 4.62 -15.44 14.92
CA LEU A 60 6.02 -15.04 14.90
C LEU A 60 6.84 -16.11 15.63
N ASP A 61 7.79 -16.72 14.95
CA ASP A 61 8.77 -17.59 15.59
C ASP A 61 9.77 -16.73 16.39
N GLU A 62 9.82 -16.90 17.72
CA GLU A 62 10.73 -16.14 18.58
C GLU A 62 12.20 -16.53 18.40
N GLU A 63 12.49 -17.71 17.84
CA GLU A 63 13.86 -18.18 17.60
C GLU A 63 14.43 -17.67 16.27
N THR A 64 13.63 -17.72 15.19
CA THR A 64 14.08 -17.32 13.84
C THR A 64 13.59 -15.92 13.41
N GLY A 65 12.55 -15.39 14.03
CA GLY A 65 11.94 -14.10 13.68
C GLY A 65 11.06 -14.13 12.42
N GLU A 66 10.74 -15.32 11.90
CA GLU A 66 9.93 -15.50 10.70
C GLU A 66 8.43 -15.62 11.04
N PHE A 67 7.56 -15.15 10.14
CA PHE A 67 6.11 -15.31 10.27
C PHE A 67 5.66 -16.61 9.59
N LEU A 68 5.21 -17.58 10.40
CA LEU A 68 4.72 -18.87 9.91
C LEU A 68 3.18 -18.92 9.96
N PRO A 69 2.51 -19.48 8.93
CA PRO A 69 1.06 -19.69 8.98
C PRO A 69 0.64 -20.55 10.17
N ILE A 70 -0.36 -20.09 10.91
CA ILE A 70 -0.96 -20.87 12.00
C ILE A 70 -1.71 -22.04 11.37
N GLN A 71 -1.20 -23.26 11.52
CA GLN A 71 -1.97 -24.44 11.17
C GLN A 71 -3.18 -24.53 12.12
N PRO A 72 -4.41 -24.74 11.60
CA PRO A 72 -5.56 -24.94 12.46
C PRO A 72 -5.32 -26.20 13.29
N ALA A 73 -5.20 -26.02 14.61
CA ALA A 73 -5.04 -27.14 15.52
C ALA A 73 -6.26 -28.07 15.38
N GLN A 74 -6.07 -29.24 14.78
CA GLN A 74 -6.85 -30.39 15.17
C GLN A 74 -6.61 -30.54 16.67
N HIS A 75 -7.67 -30.30 17.45
CA HIS A 75 -7.70 -30.44 18.89
C HIS A 75 -7.21 -31.84 19.28
N THR A 76 -5.90 -31.99 19.44
CA THR A 76 -5.28 -33.21 19.92
C THR A 76 -5.39 -33.14 21.42
N GLN A 77 -6.40 -33.85 21.92
CA GLN A 77 -6.41 -34.33 23.28
C GLN A 77 -5.02 -34.92 23.56
N SER A 78 -4.45 -34.48 24.67
CA SER A 78 -3.19 -34.97 25.19
C SER A 78 -3.37 -36.45 25.55
N GLU A 79 -3.06 -37.34 24.61
CA GLU A 79 -2.77 -38.74 24.90
C GLU A 79 -1.56 -39.16 24.06
N THR A 80 -0.42 -39.24 24.76
CA THR A 80 0.73 -40.03 24.35
C THR A 80 0.25 -41.44 23.99
N SER A 81 0.34 -41.80 22.71
CA SER A 81 0.93 -43.05 22.19
C SER A 81 0.28 -43.47 20.87
N GLY A 82 1.13 -43.83 19.91
CA GLY A 82 0.73 -44.72 18.81
C GLY A 82 0.70 -44.10 17.41
N SER A 83 1.83 -44.25 16.70
CA SER A 83 1.91 -44.71 15.31
C SER A 83 0.82 -44.27 14.33
N ALA A 84 1.16 -43.36 13.40
CA ALA A 84 0.57 -43.38 12.06
C ALA A 84 1.50 -42.74 11.02
N ASN A 85 1.65 -43.45 9.90
CA ASN A 85 2.30 -43.06 8.65
C ASN A 85 2.05 -41.59 8.28
N TYR A 86 3.13 -40.84 8.01
CA TYR A 86 3.04 -39.52 7.42
C TYR A 86 2.75 -39.66 5.92
N SER A 87 1.53 -39.31 5.53
CA SER A 87 1.06 -39.33 4.14
C SER A 87 1.82 -38.30 3.29
N GLN A 88 2.58 -38.81 2.35
CA GLN A 88 3.25 -38.07 1.27
C GLN A 88 2.26 -37.63 0.17
N VAL A 89 1.14 -36.98 0.50
CA VAL A 89 0.06 -36.74 -0.48
C VAL A 89 -0.49 -35.30 -0.49
N GLU A 90 0.11 -34.35 0.23
CA GLU A 90 -0.43 -32.97 0.28
C GLU A 90 0.58 -31.88 -0.09
N TYR A 91 1.52 -32.19 -0.99
CA TYR A 91 2.41 -31.17 -1.61
C TYR A 91 2.10 -30.97 -3.10
N SER A 92 1.32 -31.86 -3.70
CA SER A 92 1.06 -31.90 -5.14
C SER A 92 -0.16 -31.10 -5.61
N VAL A 93 -1.00 -30.63 -4.67
CA VAL A 93 -2.16 -29.76 -4.98
C VAL A 93 -1.79 -28.29 -4.86
N TRP A 94 -1.08 -27.91 -3.79
CA TRP A 94 -0.58 -26.55 -3.60
C TRP A 94 0.44 -26.21 -4.69
N GLY A 95 1.40 -27.11 -4.99
CA GLY A 95 2.44 -26.88 -6.01
C GLY A 95 1.96 -26.62 -7.44
N LYS A 96 0.68 -26.82 -7.79
CA LYS A 96 0.15 -26.51 -9.13
C LYS A 96 -0.53 -25.15 -9.26
N VAL A 97 -0.88 -24.50 -8.15
CA VAL A 97 -1.57 -23.20 -8.16
C VAL A 97 -0.56 -22.04 -8.13
N TYR A 98 0.60 -22.24 -7.49
CA TYR A 98 1.69 -21.24 -7.46
C TYR A 98 2.62 -21.33 -8.68
N ASP A 99 2.58 -22.42 -9.44
CA ASP A 99 3.38 -22.62 -10.65
C ASP A 99 2.89 -21.79 -11.85
N ALA A 100 1.77 -21.08 -11.71
CA ALA A 100 1.19 -20.23 -12.76
C ALA A 100 1.57 -18.73 -12.63
N LEU A 101 2.21 -18.32 -11.53
CA LEU A 101 2.93 -17.05 -11.47
C LEU A 101 4.41 -17.40 -11.55
N TYR A 102 4.90 -17.47 -12.79
CA TYR A 102 6.29 -17.74 -13.10
C TYR A 102 7.18 -16.79 -12.29
N PHE A 103 8.28 -17.31 -11.72
CA PHE A 103 9.17 -16.57 -10.82
C PHE A 103 9.55 -15.17 -11.36
N ASP A 104 9.68 -15.04 -12.69
CA ASP A 104 9.98 -13.77 -13.34
C ASP A 104 8.86 -12.73 -13.19
N ASP A 105 7.56 -13.12 -13.15
CA ASP A 105 6.46 -12.15 -12.92
C ASP A 105 6.49 -11.60 -11.48
N CYS A 106 6.85 -12.45 -10.51
CA CYS A 106 7.04 -12.03 -9.12
C CYS A 106 8.23 -11.06 -8.99
N MET A 107 9.33 -11.37 -9.68
CA MET A 107 10.51 -10.49 -9.74
C MET A 107 10.21 -9.18 -10.48
N GLN A 108 9.39 -9.22 -11.54
CA GLN A 108 8.99 -8.06 -12.32
C GLN A 108 8.16 -7.09 -11.47
N LEU A 109 7.21 -7.61 -10.68
CA LEU A 109 6.40 -6.80 -9.76
C LEU A 109 7.26 -6.13 -8.67
N LEU A 110 8.21 -6.88 -8.08
CA LEU A 110 9.14 -6.31 -7.10
C LEU A 110 10.04 -5.24 -7.73
N ALA A 111 10.50 -5.47 -8.97
CA ALA A 111 11.34 -4.53 -9.68
C ALA A 111 10.59 -3.23 -10.04
N GLU A 112 9.34 -3.34 -10.51
CA GLU A 112 8.51 -2.18 -10.89
C GLU A 112 8.09 -1.32 -9.69
N GLU A 113 7.81 -1.92 -8.52
CA GLU A 113 7.49 -1.14 -7.31
C GLU A 113 8.73 -0.56 -6.60
N THR A 114 9.87 -1.26 -6.63
CA THR A 114 11.04 -0.84 -5.85
C THR A 114 11.98 0.10 -6.62
N PHE A 115 12.05 -0.06 -7.95
CA PHE A 115 12.99 0.68 -8.79
C PHE A 115 12.34 1.03 -10.13
N PRO A 116 11.72 2.22 -10.27
CA PRO A 116 11.28 2.67 -11.58
C PRO A 116 12.52 2.77 -12.48
N PHE A 117 12.64 1.85 -13.45
CA PHE A 117 13.63 1.93 -14.52
C PHE A 117 13.26 3.14 -15.37
N VAL A 118 13.84 4.29 -15.04
CA VAL A 118 13.80 5.48 -15.88
C VAL A 118 15.18 5.57 -16.52
N ASP A 119 15.21 5.30 -17.82
CA ASP A 119 16.39 5.38 -18.70
C ASP A 119 16.77 6.84 -18.98
N ASP A 120 16.89 7.64 -17.93
CA ASP A 120 17.33 9.03 -17.99
C ASP A 120 18.57 9.17 -17.09
N ASN A 121 19.72 9.12 -17.76
CA ASN A 121 21.09 9.20 -17.25
C ASN A 121 21.41 10.46 -16.38
N GLU A 122 20.41 11.29 -16.08
CA GLU A 122 20.50 12.50 -15.24
C GLU A 122 19.99 12.26 -13.80
N TYR A 123 19.16 11.23 -13.57
CA TYR A 123 18.64 10.90 -12.23
C TYR A 123 19.56 10.00 -11.39
N ILE A 124 20.50 9.27 -12.02
CA ILE A 124 21.43 8.36 -11.33
C ILE A 124 22.39 9.11 -10.41
N GLU A 125 22.88 10.28 -10.83
CA GLU A 125 23.73 11.15 -9.99
C GLU A 125 23.01 11.57 -8.69
N HIS A 126 21.71 11.87 -8.77
CA HIS A 126 20.95 12.36 -7.62
C HIS A 126 20.59 11.26 -6.62
N ILE A 127 20.43 10.02 -7.09
CA ILE A 127 20.20 8.84 -6.23
C ILE A 127 21.50 8.41 -5.56
N LEU A 128 22.63 8.40 -6.28
CA LEU A 128 23.94 8.07 -5.70
C LEU A 128 24.35 9.06 -4.61
N TYR A 129 24.12 10.36 -4.80
CA TYR A 129 24.44 11.36 -3.78
C TYR A 129 23.63 11.18 -2.49
N LYS A 130 22.33 10.85 -2.61
CA LYS A 130 21.48 10.55 -1.45
C LYS A 130 21.87 9.23 -0.78
N SER A 131 22.25 8.22 -1.56
CA SER A 131 22.69 6.93 -1.01
C SER A 131 24.01 7.06 -0.24
N PHE A 132 24.97 7.82 -0.76
CA PHE A 132 26.22 8.15 -0.05
C PHE A 132 25.96 8.97 1.23
N GLN A 133 25.00 9.89 1.22
CA GLN A 133 24.64 10.69 2.40
C GLN A 133 23.99 9.83 3.51
N CYS A 134 23.23 8.78 3.16
CA CYS A 134 22.63 7.87 4.14
C CYS A 134 23.62 6.87 4.77
N VAL A 135 24.76 6.60 4.12
CA VAL A 135 25.80 5.70 4.66
C VAL A 135 26.76 6.45 5.61
N PHE A 136 26.74 7.78 5.61
CA PHE A 136 27.65 8.63 6.42
C PHE A 136 26.97 9.36 7.60
N ILE A 137 25.81 8.89 8.05
CA ILE A 137 25.21 9.26 9.35
C ILE A 137 25.05 7.98 10.17
#